data_AF-F7XKX3-F1
#
_entry.id   AF-F7XKX3-F1
#
_cell.length_a   1.000
_cell.length_b   1.000
_cell.length_c   1.000
_cell.angle_alpha   90.00
_cell.angle_beta   90.00
_cell.angle_gamma   90.00
#
_symmetry.space_group_name_H-M   'P 1'
#
loop_
_entity.id
_entity.type
_entity.pdbx_description
1 polymer ?
#
loop_
_entity_poly.entity_id
_entity_poly.type
_entity_poly.pdbx_seq_one_letter_code
_entity_poly.pdbx_strand_id
1 'polypeptide(L)'
;MFDYLEFSLWFVLIHIFSYMLAGVVAYYVVHKGPYFTGDDPFFNNYRTPDTADWAHVNRWLIPVQIIRGFLFSIVLYPILDVIDGLGASMIFLFIFGLMYVYTELASMVAGPCNLEGWIYFKSEKFSRGKFFCLKMHFEGIFYSLVIASLVSIFLF
;
A
#
# COMPACT_ATOMS: atom_id res chain seq x y z
N MET A 1 -9.90 25.66 -0.32
CA MET A 1 -8.92 24.94 0.52
C MET A 1 -9.68 24.27 1.64
N PHE A 2 -9.57 22.94 1.73
CA PHE A 2 -10.15 22.17 2.82
C PHE A 2 -9.52 22.58 4.15
N ASP A 3 -10.30 22.58 5.23
CA ASP A 3 -9.69 22.58 6.55
C ASP A 3 -8.99 21.23 6.81
N TYR A 4 -8.09 21.18 7.82
CA TYR A 4 -7.29 19.97 8.07
C TYR A 4 -8.14 18.74 8.41
N LEU A 5 -9.31 18.93 9.01
CA LEU A 5 -10.23 17.86 9.38
C LEU A 5 -10.91 17.29 8.13
N GLU A 6 -11.42 18.15 7.26
CA GLU A 6 -12.06 17.77 6.01
C GLU A 6 -11.05 17.11 5.06
N PHE A 7 -9.84 17.68 4.93
CA PHE A 7 -8.75 17.06 4.18
C PHE A 7 -8.45 15.65 4.68
N SER A 8 -8.34 15.48 6.00
CA SER A 8 -8.01 14.19 6.59
C SER A 8 -9.13 13.17 6.43
N LEU A 9 -10.39 13.59 6.56
CA LEU A 9 -11.54 12.74 6.32
C LEU A 9 -11.49 12.18 4.89
N TRP A 10 -11.35 13.05 3.89
CA TRP A 10 -11.30 12.63 2.49
C TRP A 10 -10.06 11.79 2.18
N PHE A 11 -8.90 12.19 2.70
CA PHE A 11 -7.67 11.42 2.53
C PHE A 11 -7.80 10.01 3.10
N VAL A 12 -8.39 9.85 4.30
CA VAL A 12 -8.63 8.53 4.93
C VAL A 12 -9.57 7.69 4.06
N LEU A 13 -10.66 8.28 3.56
CA LEU A 13 -11.61 7.56 2.71
C LEU A 13 -10.96 7.08 1.40
N ILE A 14 -10.20 7.96 0.74
CA ILE A 14 -9.45 7.63 -0.47
C ILE A 14 -8.41 6.54 -0.18
N HIS A 15 -7.70 6.64 0.96
CA HIS A 15 -6.71 5.66 1.39
C HIS A 15 -7.34 4.27 1.58
N ILE A 16 -8.42 4.18 2.35
CA ILE A 16 -9.12 2.91 2.61
C ILE A 16 -9.59 2.30 1.29
N PHE A 17 -10.22 3.11 0.42
CA PHE A 17 -10.67 2.63 -0.87
C PHE A 17 -9.51 2.09 -1.72
N SER A 18 -8.43 2.86 -1.86
CA SER A 18 -7.24 2.48 -2.62
C SER A 18 -6.60 1.20 -2.08
N TYR A 19 -6.48 1.09 -0.75
CA TYR A 19 -5.92 -0.07 -0.07
C TYR A 19 -6.76 -1.33 -0.32
N MET A 20 -8.07 -1.23 -0.12
CA MET A 20 -8.99 -2.35 -0.30
C MET A 20 -9.02 -2.82 -1.76
N LEU A 21 -9.09 -1.87 -2.69
CA LEU A 21 -9.09 -2.18 -4.12
C LEU A 21 -7.79 -2.87 -4.53
N ALA A 22 -6.64 -2.36 -4.09
CA ALA A 22 -5.35 -2.95 -4.41
C ALA A 22 -5.16 -4.34 -3.82
N GLY A 23 -5.50 -4.52 -2.54
CA GLY A 23 -5.41 -5.82 -1.87
C GLY A 23 -6.30 -6.88 -2.54
N VAL A 24 -7.54 -6.52 -2.90
CA VAL A 24 -8.45 -7.44 -3.62
C VAL A 24 -7.88 -7.79 -4.99
N VAL A 25 -7.47 -6.81 -5.79
CA VAL A 25 -6.94 -7.06 -7.14
C VAL A 25 -5.65 -7.89 -7.06
N ALA A 26 -4.70 -7.52 -6.20
CA ALA A 26 -3.45 -8.24 -6.02
C ALA A 26 -3.67 -9.66 -5.51
N TYR A 27 -4.62 -9.87 -4.58
CA TYR A 27 -4.97 -11.21 -4.11
C TYR A 27 -5.41 -12.11 -5.26
N TYR A 28 -6.38 -11.69 -6.08
CA TYR A 28 -6.90 -12.53 -7.15
C TYR A 28 -5.96 -12.67 -8.36
N VAL A 29 -5.22 -11.62 -8.71
CA VAL A 29 -4.36 -11.61 -9.90
C VAL A 29 -2.99 -12.23 -9.62
N VAL A 30 -2.44 -12.01 -8.42
CA VAL A 30 -1.05 -12.33 -8.11
C VAL A 30 -0.92 -13.36 -7.00
N HIS A 31 -1.63 -13.21 -5.88
CA HIS A 31 -1.26 -13.92 -4.64
C HIS A 31 -1.99 -15.24 -4.37
N LYS A 32 -3.28 -15.34 -4.71
CA LYS A 32 -4.16 -16.45 -4.29
C LYS A 32 -3.55 -17.81 -4.58
N GLY A 33 -3.22 -18.08 -5.85
CA GLY A 33 -2.64 -19.36 -6.26
C GLY A 33 -1.24 -19.58 -5.70
N PRO A 34 -0.21 -18.88 -6.23
CA PRO A 34 1.19 -19.23 -6.02
C PRO A 34 1.77 -18.84 -4.65
N TYR A 35 1.09 -17.99 -3.87
CA TYR A 35 1.68 -17.40 -2.66
C TYR A 35 0.84 -17.61 -1.38
N PHE A 36 -0.48 -17.81 -1.49
CA PHE A 36 -1.36 -18.16 -0.37
C PHE A 36 -1.82 -19.62 -0.33
N THR A 37 -1.78 -20.34 -1.46
CA THR A 37 -2.18 -21.76 -1.55
C THR A 37 -1.05 -22.63 -2.11
N GLY A 38 -1.15 -23.96 -1.97
CA GLY A 38 -0.14 -24.92 -2.45
C GLY A 38 0.74 -25.52 -1.34
N ASP A 39 1.76 -26.28 -1.73
CA ASP A 39 2.55 -27.12 -0.81
C ASP A 39 3.57 -26.34 0.05
N ASP A 40 4.01 -25.15 -0.40
CA ASP A 40 4.92 -24.25 0.36
C ASP A 40 4.59 -22.76 0.08
N PRO A 41 3.44 -22.26 0.58
CA PRO A 41 3.00 -20.90 0.29
C PRO A 41 3.94 -19.89 0.93
N PHE A 42 4.32 -18.86 0.16
CA PHE A 42 5.24 -17.82 0.64
C PHE A 42 4.70 -17.10 1.88
N PHE A 43 3.38 -16.94 1.98
CA PHE A 43 2.70 -16.27 3.08
C PHE A 43 2.17 -17.22 4.16
N ASN A 44 2.77 -18.41 4.38
CA ASN A 44 2.24 -19.40 5.33
C ASN A 44 2.12 -18.89 6.80
N ASN A 45 2.90 -17.88 7.17
CA ASN A 45 2.91 -17.28 8.51
C ASN A 45 1.98 -16.05 8.60
N TYR A 46 1.26 -15.73 7.53
CA TYR A 46 0.28 -14.65 7.51
C TYR A 46 -1.09 -15.20 7.86
N ARG A 47 -1.97 -14.32 8.35
CA ARG A 47 -3.38 -14.68 8.51
C ARG A 47 -4.00 -14.87 7.13
N THR A 48 -4.35 -16.11 6.81
CA THR A 48 -4.81 -16.51 5.48
C THR A 48 -6.33 -16.48 5.41
N PRO A 49 -6.94 -16.08 4.27
CA PRO A 49 -8.37 -16.24 4.03
C PRO A 49 -8.85 -17.67 4.30
N ASP A 50 -10.11 -17.82 4.68
CA ASP A 50 -10.77 -19.11 4.94
C ASP A 50 -10.21 -19.91 6.15
N THR A 51 -9.38 -19.28 6.98
CA THR A 51 -8.91 -19.85 8.26
C THR A 51 -9.60 -19.20 9.46
N ALA A 52 -9.52 -19.83 10.65
CA ALA A 52 -10.07 -19.26 11.88
C ALA A 52 -9.44 -17.89 12.24
N ASP A 53 -8.18 -17.68 11.88
CA ASP A 53 -7.46 -16.43 12.13
C ASP A 53 -7.92 -15.27 11.25
N TRP A 54 -8.65 -15.54 10.16
CA TRP A 54 -9.17 -14.51 9.26
C TRP A 54 -10.19 -13.60 9.93
N ALA A 55 -10.89 -14.09 10.97
CA ALA A 55 -11.80 -13.29 11.79
C ALA A 55 -11.09 -12.08 12.43
N HIS A 56 -9.80 -12.22 12.78
CA HIS A 56 -9.01 -11.11 13.29
C HIS A 56 -8.80 -10.04 12.20
N VAL A 57 -8.45 -10.46 10.97
CA VAL A 57 -8.23 -9.53 9.86
C VAL A 57 -9.51 -8.75 9.58
N ASN A 58 -10.65 -9.43 9.43
CA ASN A 58 -11.93 -8.79 9.19
C ASN A 58 -12.32 -7.77 10.27
N ARG A 59 -11.98 -8.04 11.54
CA ARG A 59 -12.27 -7.14 12.66
C ARG A 59 -11.38 -5.89 12.65
N TRP A 60 -10.10 -6.05 12.34
CA TRP A 60 -9.09 -4.99 12.53
C TRP A 60 -8.73 -4.24 11.26
N LEU A 61 -9.12 -4.76 10.09
CA LEU A 61 -8.74 -4.19 8.80
C LEU A 61 -9.13 -2.72 8.68
N ILE A 62 -10.42 -2.40 8.80
CA ILE A 62 -10.90 -1.01 8.66
C ILE A 62 -10.35 -0.10 9.78
N PRO A 63 -10.40 -0.47 11.08
CA PRO A 63 -9.82 0.37 12.13
C PRO A 63 -8.35 0.72 11.92
N VAL A 64 -7.53 -0.27 11.50
CA VAL A 64 -6.10 -0.04 11.25
C VAL A 64 -5.88 0.85 10.03
N GLN A 65 -6.64 0.67 8.95
CA GLN A 65 -6.51 1.55 7.78
C GLN A 65 -7.01 2.98 8.05
N ILE A 66 -8.02 3.17 8.91
CA ILE A 66 -8.42 4.52 9.36
C ILE A 66 -7.24 5.21 10.06
N ILE A 67 -6.63 4.54 11.05
CA ILE A 67 -5.49 5.08 11.79
C ILE A 67 -4.33 5.37 10.84
N ARG A 68 -4.02 4.44 9.93
CA ARG A 68 -2.92 4.59 8.96
C ARG A 68 -3.14 5.77 8.01
N GLY A 69 -4.32 5.87 7.40
CA GLY A 69 -4.67 6.98 6.52
C GLY A 69 -4.63 8.34 7.23
N PHE A 70 -5.06 8.38 8.50
CA PHE A 70 -5.03 9.60 9.30
C PHE A 70 -3.60 10.03 9.66
N LEU A 71 -2.73 9.07 10.01
CA LEU A 71 -1.31 9.37 10.22
C LEU A 71 -0.64 9.89 8.95
N PHE A 72 -0.97 9.32 7.79
CA PHE A 72 -0.49 9.81 6.51
C PHE A 72 -0.98 11.22 6.19
N SER A 73 -2.25 11.55 6.47
CA SER A 73 -2.77 12.90 6.20
C SER A 73 -2.09 13.97 7.06
N ILE A 74 -1.84 13.69 8.35
CA ILE A 74 -1.15 14.60 9.26
C ILE A 74 0.24 14.98 8.75
N VAL A 75 0.99 14.02 8.22
CA VAL A 75 2.34 14.25 7.71
C VAL A 75 2.35 15.25 6.54
N LEU A 76 1.23 15.39 5.83
CA LEU A 76 1.10 16.34 4.72
C LEU A 76 0.79 17.78 5.18
N TYR A 77 0.26 17.99 6.40
CA TYR A 77 -0.17 19.32 6.87
C TYR A 77 0.85 20.44 6.67
N PRO A 78 2.16 20.25 6.98
CA PRO A 78 3.15 21.32 6.86
C PRO A 78 3.40 21.79 5.42
N ILE A 79 2.96 21.01 4.42
CA ILE A 79 3.23 21.25 3.01
C ILE A 79 1.94 21.34 2.18
N LEU A 80 0.75 21.35 2.79
CA LEU A 80 -0.51 21.39 2.05
C LEU A 80 -0.61 22.62 1.14
N ASP A 81 -0.29 23.80 1.66
CA ASP A 81 -0.33 25.04 0.86
C ASP A 81 0.64 25.00 -0.33
N VAL A 82 1.77 24.29 -0.19
CA VAL A 82 2.73 24.10 -1.27
C VAL A 82 2.17 23.15 -2.32
N ILE A 83 1.55 22.05 -1.89
CA ILE A 83 0.96 21.04 -2.77
C ILE A 83 -0.24 21.63 -3.55
N ASP A 84 -1.08 22.45 -2.90
CA ASP A 84 -2.24 23.11 -3.50
C ASP A 84 -1.84 24.05 -4.65
N GLY A 85 -0.62 24.60 -4.60
CA GLY A 85 -0.05 25.41 -5.69
C GLY A 85 0.51 24.62 -6.87
N LEU A 86 0.57 23.28 -6.79
CA LEU A 86 1.13 22.43 -7.84
C LEU A 86 0.05 21.99 -8.85
N GLY A 87 0.46 21.74 -10.09
CA GLY A 87 -0.41 21.08 -11.06
C GLY A 87 -0.66 19.61 -10.71
N ALA A 88 -1.81 19.06 -11.10
CA ALA A 88 -2.23 17.69 -10.82
C ALA A 88 -1.17 16.62 -11.12
N SER A 89 -0.41 16.75 -12.22
CA SER A 89 0.67 15.81 -12.56
C SER A 89 1.81 15.81 -11.53
N MET A 90 2.15 16.96 -10.97
CA MET A 90 3.19 17.06 -9.94
C MET A 90 2.69 16.53 -8.60
N ILE A 91 1.44 16.80 -8.24
CA ILE A 91 0.79 16.22 -7.06
C ILE A 91 0.78 14.69 -7.22
N PHE A 92 0.43 14.18 -8.39
CA PHE A 92 0.38 12.75 -8.66
C PHE A 92 1.75 12.11 -8.45
N LEU A 93 2.80 12.69 -9.05
CA LEU A 93 4.15 12.18 -8.89
C LEU A 93 4.63 12.25 -7.44
N PHE A 94 4.28 13.32 -6.72
CA PHE A 94 4.61 13.49 -5.31
C PHE A 94 3.93 12.43 -4.44
N ILE A 95 2.60 12.27 -4.55
CA ILE A 95 1.83 11.30 -3.76
C ILE A 95 2.20 9.87 -4.15
N PHE A 96 2.40 9.57 -5.44
CA PHE A 96 2.88 8.26 -5.89
C PHE A 96 4.26 7.96 -5.30
N GLY A 97 5.19 8.92 -5.35
CA GLY A 97 6.52 8.80 -4.75
C GLY A 97 6.45 8.53 -3.25
N LEU A 98 5.62 9.28 -2.53
CA LEU A 98 5.44 9.10 -1.09
C LEU A 98 4.85 7.71 -0.77
N MET A 99 3.81 7.29 -1.50
CA MET A 99 3.13 6.03 -1.22
C MET A 99 3.94 4.82 -1.66
N TYR A 100 4.57 4.84 -2.84
CA TYR A 100 5.33 3.70 -3.31
C TYR A 100 6.76 3.69 -2.77
N VAL A 101 7.50 4.80 -2.95
CA VAL A 101 8.93 4.81 -2.60
C VAL A 101 9.12 4.72 -1.10
N TYR A 102 8.44 5.58 -0.32
CA TYR A 102 8.67 5.61 1.13
C TYR A 102 7.98 4.46 1.87
N THR A 103 6.77 4.06 1.47
CA THR A 103 6.04 3.02 2.24
C THR A 103 6.36 1.60 1.81
N GLU A 104 6.86 1.39 0.59
CA GLU A 104 7.16 0.06 0.04
C GLU A 104 8.66 -0.11 -0.23
N LEU A 105 9.19 0.59 -1.25
CA LEU A 105 10.51 0.31 -1.83
C LEU A 105 11.68 0.63 -0.88
N ALA A 106 11.63 1.77 -0.21
CA ALA A 106 12.63 2.26 0.74
C ALA A 106 12.14 2.15 2.19
N SER A 107 11.13 1.33 2.45
CA SER A 107 10.64 1.06 3.81
C SER A 107 11.73 0.39 4.64
N MET A 108 11.85 0.82 5.90
CA MET A 108 12.81 0.27 6.87
C MET A 108 12.50 -1.18 7.27
N VAL A 109 11.25 -1.63 7.11
CA VAL A 109 10.88 -3.00 7.43
C VAL A 109 11.31 -3.90 6.26
N ALA A 110 12.11 -4.92 6.56
CA ALA A 110 12.53 -5.91 5.57
C ALA A 110 11.30 -6.62 4.96
N GLY A 111 10.96 -6.24 3.73
CA GLY A 111 9.81 -6.70 2.99
C GLY A 111 10.20 -7.50 1.74
N PRO A 112 9.29 -8.28 1.15
CA PRO A 112 9.59 -9.04 -0.06
C PRO A 112 9.99 -8.10 -1.20
N CYS A 113 11.27 -8.12 -1.57
CA CYS A 113 11.83 -7.36 -2.69
C CYS A 113 11.94 -5.85 -2.54
N ASN A 114 11.81 -5.30 -1.32
CA ASN A 114 12.25 -3.94 -1.04
C ASN A 114 13.76 -3.88 -0.74
N LEU A 115 14.31 -2.66 -0.59
CA LEU A 115 15.75 -2.48 -0.42
C LEU A 115 16.28 -3.18 0.85
N GLU A 116 15.58 -3.09 1.98
CA GLU A 116 15.95 -3.77 3.22
C GLU A 116 15.83 -5.30 3.12
N GLY A 117 14.78 -5.79 2.47
CA GLY A 117 14.62 -7.21 2.20
C GLY A 117 15.76 -7.76 1.35
N TRP A 118 16.26 -7.00 0.39
CA TRP A 118 17.40 -7.40 -0.44
C TRP A 118 18.68 -7.58 0.37
N ILE A 119 18.85 -6.81 1.45
CA ILE A 119 19.98 -6.92 2.38
C ILE A 119 19.81 -8.11 3.31
N TYR A 120 18.62 -8.29 3.91
CA TYR A 120 18.42 -9.22 5.01
C TYR A 120 17.91 -10.61 4.62
N PHE A 121 17.19 -10.75 3.50
CA PHE A 121 16.68 -12.05 3.09
C PHE A 121 17.70 -12.84 2.29
N LYS A 122 17.75 -14.14 2.55
CA LYS A 122 18.59 -15.06 1.77
C LYS A 122 18.09 -15.16 0.33
N SER A 123 19.00 -15.44 -0.60
CA SER A 123 18.73 -15.45 -2.06
C SER A 123 17.65 -16.45 -2.47
N GLU A 124 17.42 -17.52 -1.71
CA GLU A 124 16.37 -18.52 -1.95
C GLU A 124 14.97 -17.91 -1.83
N LYS A 125 14.79 -16.86 -1.01
CA LYS A 125 13.51 -16.14 -0.90
C LYS A 125 13.20 -15.30 -2.15
N PHE A 126 14.22 -14.90 -2.92
CA PHE A 126 14.07 -14.16 -4.17
C PHE A 126 13.95 -15.04 -5.41
N SER A 127 14.34 -16.31 -5.29
CA SER A 127 14.47 -17.25 -6.42
C SER A 127 13.17 -18.01 -6.76
N ARG A 128 12.01 -17.55 -6.28
CA ARG A 128 10.69 -18.21 -6.43
C ARG A 128 10.04 -18.05 -7.83
N GLY A 129 10.86 -18.07 -8.88
CA GLY A 129 10.43 -18.02 -10.29
C GLY A 129 10.64 -16.67 -10.98
N LYS A 130 10.40 -16.64 -12.30
CA LYS A 130 10.56 -15.42 -13.11
C LYS A 130 9.61 -14.32 -12.63
N PHE A 131 10.13 -13.10 -12.53
CA PHE A 131 9.38 -11.90 -12.13
C PHE A 131 8.78 -11.93 -10.72
N PHE A 132 9.31 -12.75 -9.80
CA PHE A 132 8.83 -12.80 -8.41
C PHE A 132 8.77 -11.41 -7.76
N CYS A 133 9.85 -10.62 -7.84
CA CYS A 133 9.86 -9.29 -7.25
C CYS A 133 8.88 -8.32 -7.89
N LEU A 134 8.72 -8.37 -9.22
CA LEU A 134 7.73 -7.54 -9.91
C LEU A 134 6.30 -7.87 -9.43
N LYS A 135 6.03 -9.15 -9.17
CA LYS A 135 4.75 -9.60 -8.60
C LYS A 135 4.55 -9.15 -7.16
N MET A 136 5.61 -9.18 -6.32
CA MET A 136 5.52 -8.70 -4.94
C MET A 136 5.25 -7.18 -4.87
N HIS A 137 5.84 -6.40 -5.78
CA HIS A 137 5.60 -4.95 -5.86
C HIS A 137 4.25 -4.57 -6.48
N PHE A 138 3.52 -5.51 -7.09
CA PHE A 138 2.29 -5.20 -7.82
C PHE A 138 1.25 -4.51 -6.93
N GLU A 139 1.01 -5.02 -5.72
CA GLU A 139 0.04 -4.44 -4.80
C GLU A 139 0.43 -3.02 -4.40
N GLY A 140 1.69 -2.79 -4.02
CA GLY A 140 2.20 -1.48 -3.62
C GLY A 140 2.18 -0.46 -4.76
N ILE A 141 2.55 -0.86 -5.98
CA ILE A 141 2.48 0.00 -7.17
C ILE A 141 1.02 0.36 -7.46
N PHE A 142 0.14 -0.64 -7.51
CA PHE A 142 -1.25 -0.43 -7.87
C PHE A 142 -2.00 0.41 -6.82
N TYR A 143 -1.79 0.14 -5.53
CA TYR A 143 -2.25 0.99 -4.43
C TYR A 143 -1.80 2.45 -4.64
N SER A 144 -0.51 2.65 -4.90
CA SER A 144 0.09 3.98 -5.05
C SER A 144 -0.44 4.73 -6.29
N LEU A 145 -0.71 4.02 -7.38
CA LEU A 145 -1.34 4.59 -8.58
C LEU A 145 -2.76 5.08 -8.27
N VAL A 146 -3.56 4.25 -7.60
CA VAL A 146 -4.97 4.59 -7.29
C VAL A 146 -5.04 5.78 -6.34
N ILE A 147 -4.30 5.74 -5.22
CA ILE A 147 -4.33 6.83 -4.23
C ILE A 147 -3.78 8.13 -4.82
N ALA A 148 -2.68 8.08 -5.56
CA ALA A 148 -2.12 9.28 -6.20
C ALA A 148 -3.11 9.89 -7.21
N SER A 149 -3.77 9.06 -8.02
CA SER A 149 -4.78 9.55 -8.97
C SER A 149 -5.95 10.23 -8.26
N LEU A 150 -6.50 9.58 -7.22
CA LEU A 150 -7.67 10.10 -6.53
C LEU A 150 -7.34 11.38 -5.74
N VAL A 151 -6.20 11.43 -5.05
CA VAL A 151 -5.77 12.63 -4.32
C VAL A 151 -5.54 13.79 -5.28
N SER A 152 -4.86 13.57 -6.41
CA SER A 152 -4.53 14.63 -7.36
C SER A 152 -5.71 15.13 -8.20
N ILE A 153 -6.82 14.41 -8.25
CA ILE A 153 -8.01 14.80 -9.02
C ILE A 153 -9.11 15.37 -8.12
N PHE A 154 -9.26 14.83 -6.91
CA PHE A 154 -10.42 15.12 -6.06
C PHE A 154 -10.09 15.91 -4.79
N LEU A 155 -8.84 15.91 -4.33
CA LEU A 155 -8.47 16.52 -3.05
C LEU A 155 -7.71 17.84 -3.20
N PHE A 156 -7.13 18.09 -4.36
CA PHE A 156 -6.43 19.30 -4.80
C PHE A 156 -6.87 19.62 -6.23
#